data_AF-A0A968P5M0-F1
#
_entry.id   AF-A0A968P5M0-F1
#
_cell.length_a   1.000
_cell.length_b   1.000
_cell.length_c   1.000
_cell.angle_alpha   90.00
_cell.angle_beta   90.00
_cell.angle_gamma   90.00
#
_symmetry.space_group_name_H-M   'P 1'
#
loop_
_entity.id
_entity.type
_entity.pdbx_description
1 polymer ?
#
loop_
_entity_poly.entity_id
_entity_poly.type
_entity_poly.pdbx_seq_one_letter_code
_entity_poly.pdbx_strand_id
1 'polypeptide(L)'
;VPTPNAASVCSGGGGGGGSPQLILTEVFYDASGADNGLEWVEIKNVGTASATLSGYSLGWGGSDYTTGKLQLSGTLAAGAVMVVGGTTSNATNFNPTLTQASDFNPDIQNGDSPGDGLALFDVPASSITGSTVPIDAVVWGSNNTSGLIDETGSANAPEVGPSADGTSIERTTLGGAWQVQTTPTPNSCSL
;
A
#
# COMPACT_ATOMS: atom_id res chain seq x y z
N VAL A 1 15.62 22.07 9.89
CA VAL A 1 15.47 20.71 9.33
C VAL A 1 14.07 20.27 9.68
N PRO A 2 13.18 19.98 8.71
CA PRO A 2 11.89 19.39 9.04
C PRO A 2 12.18 18.04 9.72
N THR A 3 11.65 17.83 10.91
CA THR A 3 11.61 16.48 11.50
C THR A 3 10.90 15.57 10.52
N PRO A 4 11.39 14.34 10.27
CA PRO A 4 10.58 13.32 9.62
C PRO A 4 9.25 13.24 10.37
N ASN A 5 8.20 13.57 9.65
CA ASN A 5 6.80 13.30 9.88
C ASN A 5 6.69 11.86 10.43
N ALA A 6 6.58 11.76 11.75
CA ALA A 6 6.58 10.49 12.45
C ALA A 6 5.33 9.68 12.05
N ALA A 7 5.52 8.38 11.84
CA ALA A 7 4.43 7.43 11.69
C ALA A 7 3.42 7.55 12.85
N SER A 8 2.14 7.36 12.56
CA SER A 8 1.09 7.34 13.58
C SER A 8 1.25 6.09 14.43
N VAL A 9 1.58 6.23 15.72
CA VAL A 9 1.70 5.09 16.63
C VAL A 9 0.31 4.76 17.17
N CYS A 10 -0.26 3.64 16.74
CA CYS A 10 -1.48 3.10 17.34
C CYS A 10 -1.13 2.48 18.70
N SER A 11 -1.98 2.66 19.70
CA SER A 11 -1.68 2.21 21.07
C SER A 11 -1.53 0.69 21.13
N GLY A 12 -0.28 0.19 21.25
CA GLY A 12 0.00 -1.23 21.41
C GLY A 12 1.29 -1.67 20.71
N GLY A 13 2.43 -1.60 21.41
CA GLY A 13 3.70 -2.08 20.89
C GLY A 13 4.74 -2.22 21.98
N GLY A 14 4.67 -3.29 22.77
CA GLY A 14 5.71 -3.64 23.74
C GLY A 14 6.98 -4.08 23.01
N GLY A 15 8.05 -3.30 23.13
CA GLY A 15 9.36 -3.64 22.56
C GLY A 15 10.02 -4.79 23.33
N GLY A 16 10.13 -5.96 22.68
CA GLY A 16 10.93 -7.07 23.20
C GLY A 16 10.78 -8.37 22.41
N GLY A 17 11.65 -8.59 21.41
CA GLY A 17 11.97 -9.93 20.89
C GLY A 17 11.16 -10.50 19.73
N GLY A 18 10.18 -9.80 19.16
CA GLY A 18 9.44 -10.30 17.98
C GLY A 18 9.92 -9.75 16.65
N SER A 19 9.19 -10.05 15.57
CA SER A 19 9.49 -9.61 14.20
C SER A 19 8.55 -8.48 13.74
N PRO A 20 8.99 -7.60 12.83
CA PRO A 20 8.06 -6.74 12.11
C PRO A 20 7.13 -7.60 11.24
N GLN A 21 5.92 -7.12 11.01
CA GLN A 21 4.98 -7.71 10.05
C GLN A 21 4.24 -6.56 9.39
N LEU A 22 4.61 -6.25 8.15
CA LEU A 22 4.03 -5.15 7.40
C LEU A 22 2.88 -5.65 6.52
N ILE A 23 1.78 -4.92 6.52
CA ILE A 23 0.62 -5.17 5.66
C ILE A 23 0.14 -3.86 5.03
N LEU A 24 -0.42 -3.94 3.84
CA LEU A 24 -1.19 -2.89 3.19
C LEU A 24 -2.54 -2.75 3.91
N THR A 25 -2.95 -1.54 4.26
CA THR A 25 -4.23 -1.29 4.94
C THR A 25 -5.20 -0.45 4.13
N GLU A 26 -4.71 0.46 3.30
CA GLU A 26 -5.56 1.28 2.45
C GLU A 26 -4.81 1.73 1.20
N VAL A 27 -5.48 1.76 0.05
CA VAL A 27 -4.91 2.24 -1.23
C VAL A 27 -5.87 3.23 -1.87
N PHE A 28 -5.39 4.43 -2.12
CA PHE A 28 -6.08 5.47 -2.88
C PHE A 28 -5.37 5.66 -4.21
N TYR A 29 -5.93 5.08 -5.27
CA TYR A 29 -5.29 4.92 -6.58
C TYR A 29 -6.02 5.63 -7.74
N ASP A 30 -7.22 6.16 -7.51
CA ASP A 30 -8.04 6.80 -8.56
C ASP A 30 -8.57 8.11 -8.00
N ALA A 31 -7.75 9.15 -8.05
CA ALA A 31 -8.13 10.45 -7.55
C ALA A 31 -9.14 11.08 -8.50
N SER A 32 -10.16 11.75 -7.97
CA SER A 32 -11.08 12.46 -8.87
C SER A 32 -10.34 13.55 -9.64
N GLY A 33 -10.30 13.42 -10.96
CA GLY A 33 -9.57 14.32 -11.85
C GLY A 33 -8.21 13.77 -12.30
N ALA A 34 -7.12 14.31 -11.77
CA ALA A 34 -5.76 13.91 -12.13
C ALA A 34 -5.11 13.14 -10.98
N ASP A 35 -4.54 11.97 -11.28
CA ASP A 35 -3.95 11.08 -10.28
C ASP A 35 -2.57 11.54 -9.81
N ASN A 36 -1.75 12.07 -10.73
CA ASN A 36 -0.35 12.40 -10.48
C ASN A 36 -0.12 13.20 -9.19
N GLY A 37 0.58 12.57 -8.25
CA GLY A 37 0.94 13.13 -6.95
C GLY A 37 -0.20 13.15 -5.91
N LEU A 38 -1.38 12.62 -6.21
CA LEU A 38 -2.51 12.49 -5.29
C LEU A 38 -2.72 11.08 -4.74
N GLU A 39 -2.16 10.07 -5.40
CA GLU A 39 -2.28 8.68 -4.96
C GLU A 39 -1.47 8.42 -3.68
N TRP A 40 -1.96 7.52 -2.83
CA TRP A 40 -1.26 7.12 -1.62
C TRP A 40 -1.58 5.69 -1.19
N VAL A 41 -0.63 5.12 -0.46
CA VAL A 41 -0.69 3.77 0.10
C VAL A 41 -0.47 3.86 1.60
N GLU A 42 -1.34 3.23 2.37
CA GLU A 42 -1.20 3.05 3.80
C GLU A 42 -0.67 1.66 4.14
N ILE A 43 0.32 1.63 5.04
CA ILE A 43 0.99 0.42 5.50
C ILE A 43 1.01 0.41 7.03
N LYS A 44 0.68 -0.73 7.62
CA LYS A 44 0.71 -0.94 9.06
C LYS A 44 1.73 -2.01 9.43
N ASN A 45 2.48 -1.76 10.50
CA ASN A 45 3.26 -2.80 11.15
C ASN A 45 2.43 -3.47 12.24
N VAL A 46 1.83 -4.62 11.93
CA VAL A 46 1.06 -5.43 12.88
C VAL A 46 1.95 -6.37 13.71
N GLY A 47 3.25 -6.38 13.43
CA GLY A 47 4.23 -7.13 14.19
C GLY A 47 4.53 -6.50 15.55
N THR A 48 5.45 -7.12 16.29
CA THR A 48 5.80 -6.69 17.66
C THR A 48 7.21 -6.08 17.75
N ALA A 49 7.85 -5.82 16.61
CA ALA A 49 9.11 -5.10 16.52
C ALA A 49 9.09 -4.05 15.42
N SER A 50 9.94 -3.03 15.56
CA SER A 50 10.10 -2.00 14.54
C SER A 50 10.71 -2.56 13.25
N ALA A 51 10.17 -2.13 12.11
CA ALA A 51 10.69 -2.47 10.79
C ALA A 51 11.66 -1.38 10.30
N THR A 52 12.86 -1.77 9.87
CA THR A 52 13.75 -0.88 9.10
C THR A 52 13.38 -0.96 7.62
N LEU A 53 12.89 0.13 7.06
CA LEU A 53 12.18 0.11 5.77
C LEU A 53 13.08 0.05 4.54
N SER A 54 14.41 0.16 4.69
CA SER A 54 15.35 0.08 3.56
C SER A 54 15.39 -1.29 2.87
N GLY A 55 14.87 -2.33 3.53
CA GLY A 55 14.69 -3.67 2.94
C GLY A 55 13.35 -3.86 2.25
N TYR A 56 12.40 -2.93 2.41
CA TYR A 56 11.03 -3.08 1.94
C TYR A 56 10.73 -2.17 0.74
N SER A 57 9.85 -2.60 -0.14
CA SER A 57 9.45 -1.80 -1.31
C SER A 57 8.02 -2.09 -1.73
N LEU A 58 7.45 -1.17 -2.51
CA LEU A 58 6.19 -1.35 -3.21
C LEU A 58 6.46 -1.63 -4.68
N GLY A 59 5.61 -2.46 -5.29
CA GLY A 59 5.49 -2.62 -6.73
C GLY A 59 4.02 -2.65 -7.14
N TRP A 60 3.72 -2.13 -8.32
CA TRP A 60 2.36 -2.11 -8.86
C TRP A 60 2.34 -2.40 -10.36
N GLY A 61 1.20 -2.87 -10.84
CA GLY A 61 0.93 -3.02 -12.26
C GLY A 61 -0.24 -3.95 -12.59
N GLY A 62 -0.52 -4.07 -13.90
CA GLY A 62 -1.59 -4.92 -14.44
C GLY A 62 -1.14 -6.20 -15.13
N SER A 63 0.17 -6.42 -15.30
CA SER A 63 0.72 -7.67 -15.87
C SER A 63 1.64 -8.39 -14.87
N ASP A 64 2.42 -7.61 -14.14
CA ASP A 64 3.12 -7.96 -12.93
C ASP A 64 3.33 -6.68 -12.09
N TYR A 65 4.05 -6.77 -10.98
CA TYR A 65 4.33 -5.64 -10.09
C TYR A 65 5.56 -4.80 -10.50
N THR A 66 5.97 -4.83 -11.76
CA THR A 66 7.16 -4.12 -12.26
C THR A 66 6.85 -2.86 -13.07
N THR A 67 5.57 -2.58 -13.38
CA THR A 67 5.14 -1.35 -14.08
C THR A 67 5.65 -0.10 -13.35
N GLY A 68 5.47 -0.06 -12.03
CA GLY A 68 6.11 0.94 -11.18
C GLY A 68 6.57 0.34 -9.86
N LYS A 69 7.59 0.95 -9.27
CA LYS A 69 8.26 0.47 -8.05
C LYS A 69 8.70 1.62 -7.19
N LEU A 70 8.57 1.47 -5.86
CA LEU A 70 8.95 2.50 -4.90
C LEU A 70 9.72 1.88 -3.73
N GLN A 71 10.92 2.40 -3.47
CA GLN A 71 11.71 2.02 -2.30
C GLN A 71 11.14 2.70 -1.05
N LEU A 72 10.84 1.93 0.00
CA LEU A 72 10.45 2.49 1.29
C LEU A 72 11.69 2.96 2.07
N SER A 73 11.48 3.92 2.96
CA SER A 73 12.53 4.55 3.74
C SER A 73 12.08 4.85 5.17
N GLY A 74 13.05 4.91 6.09
CA GLY A 74 12.80 5.20 7.51
C GLY A 74 12.58 3.95 8.37
N THR A 75 11.77 4.08 9.41
CA THR A 75 11.47 3.01 10.37
C THR A 75 10.00 3.08 10.75
N LEU A 76 9.33 1.92 10.78
CA LEU A 76 7.95 1.81 11.22
C LEU A 76 7.88 1.02 12.52
N ALA A 77 7.54 1.70 13.62
CA ALA A 77 7.42 1.05 14.93
C ALA A 77 6.33 -0.04 14.92
N ALA A 78 6.43 -1.00 15.83
CA ALA A 78 5.36 -1.97 16.07
C ALA A 78 4.04 -1.25 16.37
N GLY A 79 2.95 -1.68 15.73
CA GLY A 79 1.63 -1.07 15.84
C GLY A 79 1.48 0.27 15.12
N ALA A 80 2.53 0.80 14.48
CA ALA A 80 2.45 2.09 13.81
C ALA A 80 1.97 1.95 12.35
N VAL A 81 1.43 3.06 11.85
CA VAL A 81 0.91 3.22 10.48
C VAL A 81 1.72 4.29 9.77
N MET A 82 2.05 4.04 8.51
CA MET A 82 2.68 5.01 7.61
C MET A 82 1.83 5.20 6.36
N VAL A 83 1.88 6.42 5.82
CA VAL A 83 1.30 6.74 4.52
C VAL A 83 2.42 7.17 3.56
N VAL A 84 2.42 6.59 2.36
CA VAL A 84 3.41 6.82 1.31
C VAL A 84 2.72 7.33 0.06
N GLY A 85 3.26 8.34 -0.60
CA GLY A 85 2.68 8.87 -1.84
C GLY A 85 2.45 10.38 -1.79
N GLY A 86 1.44 10.83 -2.54
CA GLY A 86 0.68 12.03 -2.23
C GLY A 86 1.47 13.34 -2.27
N THR A 87 2.53 13.48 -3.08
CA THR A 87 3.40 14.68 -3.06
C THR A 87 2.67 16.01 -3.24
N THR A 88 1.48 16.00 -3.83
CA THR A 88 0.60 17.18 -4.04
C THR A 88 -0.73 17.06 -3.29
N SER A 89 -0.77 16.26 -2.22
CA SER A 89 -1.95 15.99 -1.40
C SER A 89 -2.72 17.26 -1.03
N ASN A 90 -4.04 17.15 -1.12
CA ASN A 90 -4.98 18.22 -0.84
C ASN A 90 -6.35 17.64 -0.41
N ALA A 91 -7.40 18.46 -0.39
CA ALA A 91 -8.72 18.01 0.04
C ALA A 91 -9.34 16.90 -0.84
N THR A 92 -8.94 16.78 -2.11
CA THR A 92 -9.50 15.76 -3.02
C THR A 92 -8.97 14.35 -2.76
N ASN A 93 -7.83 14.22 -2.06
CA ASN A 93 -7.28 12.94 -1.63
C ASN A 93 -7.24 12.80 -0.10
N PHE A 94 -8.12 13.52 0.60
CA PHE A 94 -8.32 13.43 2.05
C PHE A 94 -7.16 13.95 2.92
N ASN A 95 -6.22 14.72 2.35
CA ASN A 95 -5.08 15.34 3.04
C ASN A 95 -4.32 14.38 3.98
N PRO A 96 -3.76 13.26 3.50
CA PRO A 96 -2.99 12.36 4.34
C PRO A 96 -1.80 13.09 4.99
N THR A 97 -1.51 12.74 6.24
CA THR A 97 -0.21 13.02 6.84
C THR A 97 0.79 11.99 6.32
N LEU A 98 1.57 12.37 5.32
CA LEU A 98 2.54 11.48 4.70
C LEU A 98 3.66 11.17 5.69
N THR A 99 4.11 9.92 5.74
CA THR A 99 5.38 9.53 6.38
C THR A 99 6.52 9.58 5.37
N GLN A 100 6.23 9.23 4.11
CA GLN A 100 7.14 9.35 2.98
C GLN A 100 6.39 9.99 1.81
N ALA A 101 6.71 11.25 1.50
CA ALA A 101 6.22 11.90 0.30
C ALA A 101 7.00 11.38 -0.92
N SER A 102 6.31 10.74 -1.85
CA SER A 102 6.90 10.21 -3.09
C SER A 102 5.83 10.19 -4.19
N ASP A 103 6.26 10.40 -5.42
CA ASP A 103 5.36 10.35 -6.58
C ASP A 103 5.34 8.91 -7.10
N PHE A 104 4.15 8.35 -7.34
CA PHE A 104 4.03 7.08 -8.04
C PHE A 104 4.26 7.38 -9.53
N ASN A 105 5.32 6.83 -10.12
CA ASN A 105 5.66 7.10 -11.51
C ASN A 105 6.14 5.81 -12.22
N PRO A 106 5.35 5.27 -13.16
CA PRO A 106 4.00 5.73 -13.55
C PRO A 106 3.03 5.68 -12.36
N ASP A 107 1.95 6.46 -12.43
CA ASP A 107 0.84 6.44 -11.45
C ASP A 107 0.33 5.00 -11.23
N ILE A 108 -0.31 4.73 -10.09
CA ILE A 108 -0.96 3.44 -9.83
C ILE A 108 -2.11 3.28 -10.83
N GLN A 109 -2.31 2.06 -11.31
CA GLN A 109 -3.30 1.83 -12.37
C GLN A 109 -4.71 1.64 -11.78
N ASN A 110 -5.73 2.27 -12.39
CA ASN A 110 -7.06 2.39 -11.79
C ASN A 110 -7.87 1.07 -11.81
N GLY A 111 -7.38 0.03 -12.49
CA GLY A 111 -8.06 -1.25 -12.65
C GLY A 111 -9.22 -1.20 -13.65
N ASP A 112 -9.47 -2.31 -14.34
CA ASP A 112 -10.74 -2.60 -15.02
C ASP A 112 -10.91 -4.10 -15.33
N SER A 113 -10.42 -4.52 -16.50
CA SER A 113 -10.43 -5.88 -17.03
C SER A 113 -9.29 -6.00 -18.06
N PRO A 114 -8.12 -6.57 -17.68
CA PRO A 114 -7.82 -7.22 -16.40
C PRO A 114 -7.71 -6.22 -15.24
N GLY A 115 -7.85 -6.73 -14.03
CA GLY A 115 -7.57 -5.98 -12.81
C GLY A 115 -6.09 -5.64 -12.66
N ASP A 116 -5.83 -4.63 -11.83
CA ASP A 116 -4.50 -4.16 -11.47
C ASP A 116 -4.22 -4.49 -10.00
N GLY A 117 -2.96 -4.34 -9.58
CA GLY A 117 -2.61 -4.62 -8.19
C GLY A 117 -1.44 -3.82 -7.67
N LEU A 118 -1.35 -3.82 -6.34
CA LEU A 118 -0.26 -3.27 -5.55
C LEU A 118 0.26 -4.36 -4.62
N ALA A 119 1.57 -4.44 -4.51
CA ALA A 119 2.25 -5.43 -3.69
C ALA A 119 3.32 -4.78 -2.81
N LEU A 120 3.45 -5.29 -1.59
CA LEU A 120 4.49 -4.99 -0.64
C LEU A 120 5.51 -6.13 -0.62
N PHE A 121 6.79 -5.78 -0.71
CA PHE A 121 7.90 -6.73 -0.78
C PHE A 121 8.88 -6.54 0.37
N ASP A 122 9.46 -7.64 0.86
CA ASP A 122 10.64 -7.66 1.74
C ASP A 122 11.93 -7.85 0.92
N VAL A 123 12.06 -7.06 -0.15
CA VAL A 123 13.29 -6.88 -0.91
C VAL A 123 13.42 -5.41 -1.35
N PRO A 124 14.64 -4.92 -1.65
CA PRO A 124 14.80 -3.61 -2.27
C PRO A 124 14.05 -3.51 -3.60
N ALA A 125 13.55 -2.32 -3.95
CA ALA A 125 12.77 -2.10 -5.18
C ALA A 125 13.50 -2.53 -6.46
N SER A 126 14.83 -2.42 -6.48
CA SER A 126 15.68 -2.89 -7.59
C SER A 126 15.70 -4.41 -7.78
N SER A 127 15.25 -5.17 -6.79
CA SER A 127 15.21 -6.64 -6.80
C SER A 127 13.83 -7.21 -7.16
N ILE A 128 12.81 -6.36 -7.32
CA ILE A 128 11.49 -6.80 -7.78
C ILE A 128 11.59 -7.21 -9.26
N THR A 129 11.14 -8.43 -9.53
CA THR A 129 10.93 -9.04 -10.84
C THR A 129 9.46 -9.48 -10.94
N GLY A 130 8.99 -9.83 -12.13
CA GLY A 130 7.62 -10.37 -12.29
C GLY A 130 7.35 -11.70 -11.57
N SER A 131 8.37 -12.33 -10.98
CA SER A 131 8.26 -13.57 -10.19
C SER A 131 8.58 -13.39 -8.71
N THR A 132 8.89 -12.18 -8.27
CA THR A 132 9.17 -11.91 -6.86
C THR A 132 7.86 -12.10 -6.08
N VAL A 133 7.87 -12.96 -5.06
CA VAL A 133 6.69 -13.19 -4.22
C VAL A 133 6.57 -12.05 -3.21
N PRO A 134 5.43 -11.34 -3.15
CA PRO A 134 5.22 -10.29 -2.16
C PRO A 134 5.03 -10.86 -0.76
N ILE A 135 5.18 -10.01 0.25
CA ILE A 135 4.79 -10.35 1.63
C ILE A 135 3.33 -9.99 1.91
N ASP A 136 2.75 -9.11 1.09
CA ASP A 136 1.33 -8.77 1.10
C ASP A 136 0.97 -8.12 -0.26
N ALA A 137 -0.23 -8.39 -0.76
CA ALA A 137 -0.70 -7.80 -2.00
C ALA A 137 -2.22 -7.55 -1.96
N VAL A 138 -2.67 -6.68 -2.86
CA VAL A 138 -4.09 -6.48 -3.15
C VAL A 138 -4.26 -6.31 -4.65
N VAL A 139 -5.25 -7.00 -5.19
CA VAL A 139 -5.67 -6.93 -6.59
C VAL A 139 -7.09 -6.41 -6.64
N TRP A 140 -7.33 -5.42 -7.50
CA TRP A 140 -8.66 -4.84 -7.71
C TRP A 140 -9.06 -4.89 -9.17
N GLY A 141 -10.37 -4.90 -9.40
CA GLY A 141 -10.97 -4.93 -10.74
C GLY A 141 -11.88 -6.13 -10.94
N SER A 142 -12.32 -6.34 -12.18
CA SER A 142 -13.35 -7.35 -12.49
C SER A 142 -12.82 -8.79 -12.55
N ASN A 143 -11.52 -8.98 -12.79
CA ASN A 143 -10.86 -10.28 -12.88
C ASN A 143 -9.34 -10.12 -12.73
N ASN A 144 -8.61 -11.20 -12.48
CA ASN A 144 -7.14 -11.22 -12.49
C ASN A 144 -6.62 -12.18 -13.58
N THR A 145 -7.02 -11.95 -14.84
CA THR A 145 -6.59 -12.81 -15.95
C THR A 145 -5.11 -12.64 -16.31
N SER A 146 -4.49 -11.56 -15.84
CA SER A 146 -3.05 -11.33 -15.92
C SER A 146 -2.23 -12.21 -14.97
N GLY A 147 -2.86 -12.78 -13.94
CA GLY A 147 -2.19 -13.69 -13.01
C GLY A 147 -1.28 -12.99 -12.01
N LEU A 148 -1.64 -11.78 -11.56
CA LEU A 148 -0.98 -11.12 -10.43
C LEU A 148 -1.00 -12.03 -9.21
N ILE A 149 0.15 -12.20 -8.55
CA ILE A 149 0.33 -13.17 -7.47
C ILE A 149 0.20 -12.54 -6.09
N ASP A 150 -0.34 -13.29 -5.13
CA ASP A 150 -0.37 -12.91 -3.73
C ASP A 150 0.86 -13.41 -2.95
N GLU A 151 0.85 -13.27 -1.62
CA GLU A 151 1.91 -13.72 -0.73
C GLU A 151 2.13 -15.24 -0.71
N THR A 152 1.20 -16.02 -1.27
CA THR A 152 1.35 -17.47 -1.47
C THR A 152 2.20 -17.79 -2.71
N GLY A 153 2.48 -16.79 -3.56
CA GLY A 153 3.16 -16.95 -4.84
C GLY A 153 2.27 -17.50 -5.94
N SER A 154 0.95 -17.54 -5.72
CA SER A 154 -0.05 -17.98 -6.69
C SER A 154 -0.96 -16.82 -7.08
N ALA A 155 -1.56 -16.89 -8.27
CA ALA A 155 -2.54 -15.88 -8.66
C ALA A 155 -3.80 -15.98 -7.79
N ASN A 156 -4.27 -14.84 -7.28
CA ASN A 156 -5.50 -14.70 -6.51
C ASN A 156 -6.63 -14.10 -7.37
N ALA A 157 -7.89 -14.29 -6.95
CA ALA A 157 -8.98 -13.50 -7.51
C ALA A 157 -8.89 -12.07 -6.93
N PRO A 158 -9.38 -11.02 -7.64
CA PRO A 158 -9.40 -9.68 -7.08
C PRO A 158 -10.12 -9.65 -5.72
N GLU A 159 -9.49 -9.05 -4.72
CA GLU A 159 -10.07 -8.86 -3.38
C GLU A 159 -11.22 -7.87 -3.41
N VAL A 160 -11.17 -6.89 -4.32
CA VAL A 160 -12.19 -5.86 -4.49
C VAL A 160 -12.54 -5.71 -5.98
N GLY A 161 -13.82 -5.50 -6.27
CA GLY A 161 -14.25 -5.12 -7.62
C GLY A 161 -13.82 -3.70 -8.00
N PRO A 162 -14.15 -3.24 -9.22
CA PRO A 162 -13.93 -1.85 -9.62
C PRO A 162 -14.60 -0.87 -8.64
N SER A 163 -13.93 0.24 -8.35
CA SER A 163 -14.46 1.34 -7.53
C SER A 163 -14.62 2.62 -8.37
N ALA A 164 -15.22 3.65 -7.77
CA ALA A 164 -15.33 4.97 -8.41
C ALA A 164 -14.12 5.84 -8.03
N ASP A 165 -13.88 6.88 -8.83
CA ASP A 165 -12.89 7.91 -8.53
C ASP A 165 -13.16 8.59 -7.18
N GLY A 166 -12.11 9.04 -6.51
CA GLY A 166 -12.16 9.65 -5.19
C GLY A 166 -12.48 8.67 -4.06
N THR A 167 -12.47 7.35 -4.31
CA THR A 167 -12.59 6.31 -3.28
C THR A 167 -11.25 5.61 -3.04
N SER A 168 -11.13 4.90 -1.93
CA SER A 168 -10.03 3.99 -1.65
C SER A 168 -10.54 2.55 -1.54
N ILE A 169 -9.60 1.61 -1.53
CA ILE A 169 -9.85 0.26 -1.03
C ILE A 169 -9.20 0.11 0.34
N GLU A 170 -9.94 -0.44 1.31
CA GLU A 170 -9.51 -0.60 2.70
C GLU A 170 -9.50 -2.09 3.06
N ARG A 171 -8.44 -2.53 3.72
CA ARG A 171 -8.40 -3.84 4.38
C ARG A 171 -9.31 -3.77 5.60
N THR A 172 -10.05 -4.85 5.83
CA THR A 172 -11.04 -4.98 6.93
C THR A 172 -10.68 -6.07 7.93
N THR A 173 -9.70 -6.92 7.58
CA THR A 173 -9.24 -8.02 8.43
C THR A 173 -7.77 -8.35 8.14
N LEU A 174 -7.08 -8.88 9.15
CA LEU A 174 -5.73 -9.44 8.99
C LEU A 174 -5.68 -10.61 7.99
N GLY A 175 -6.81 -11.24 7.69
CA GLY A 175 -6.93 -12.32 6.71
C GLY A 175 -7.05 -11.85 5.25
N GLY A 176 -6.91 -10.55 4.97
CA GLY A 176 -6.92 -10.04 3.60
C GLY A 176 -8.30 -9.85 2.99
N ALA A 177 -9.34 -9.67 3.81
CA ALA A 177 -10.61 -9.17 3.30
C ALA A 177 -10.53 -7.65 3.07
N TRP A 178 -10.94 -7.20 1.88
CA TRP A 178 -10.93 -5.77 1.50
C TRP A 178 -12.34 -5.29 1.11
N GLN A 179 -12.53 -3.98 1.16
CA GLN A 179 -13.76 -3.31 0.72
C GLN A 179 -13.46 -1.98 0.02
N VAL A 180 -14.41 -1.49 -0.78
CA VAL A 180 -14.38 -0.10 -1.24
C VAL A 180 -14.79 0.82 -0.09
N GLN A 181 -13.99 1.86 0.15
CA GLN A 181 -14.27 2.89 1.13
C GLN A 181 -14.57 4.22 0.43
N THR A 182 -15.83 4.64 0.51
CA THR A 182 -16.31 5.89 -0.13
C THR A 182 -15.87 7.16 0.60
N THR A 183 -15.25 7.02 1.76
CA THR A 183 -14.69 8.14 2.53
C THR A 183 -13.35 7.68 3.10
N PRO A 184 -12.28 7.71 2.28
CA PRO A 184 -10.94 7.31 2.68
C PRO A 184 -10.52 7.86 4.03
N THR A 185 -9.79 7.04 4.79
CA THR A 185 -9.34 7.39 6.15
C THR A 185 -7.83 7.25 6.28
N PRO A 186 -7.06 8.09 5.56
CA PRO A 186 -5.61 8.02 5.68
C PRO A 186 -5.17 8.24 7.13
N ASN A 187 -4.06 7.60 7.49
CA ASN A 187 -3.50 7.56 8.84
C ASN A 187 -4.35 6.81 9.87
N SER A 188 -5.28 5.96 9.42
CA SER A 188 -6.16 5.22 10.31
C SER A 188 -5.41 4.08 11.00
N CYS A 189 -5.81 3.83 12.24
CA CYS A 189 -5.37 2.67 13.02
C CYS A 189 -6.31 1.47 12.88
N SER A 190 -7.29 1.53 11.95
CA SER A 190 -8.18 0.42 11.59
C SER A 190 -7.40 -0.77 10.96
N LEU A 191 -8.11 -1.82 10.56
CA LEU A 191 -7.59 -3.13 10.16
C LEU A 191 -8.42 -3.69 9.03
#